data_AF-A0AAW5CUT6-F1
#
_entry.id   AF-A0AAW5CUT6-F1
#
_cell.length_a   1.000
_cell.length_b   1.000
_cell.length_c   1.000
_cell.angle_alpha   90.00
_cell.angle_beta   90.00
_cell.angle_gamma   90.00
#
_symmetry.space_group_name_H-M   'P 1'
#
loop_
_entity.id
_entity.type
_entity.pdbx_description
1 polymer ?
#
loop_
_entity_poly.entity_id
_entity_poly.type
_entity_poly.pdbx_seq_one_letter_code
_entity_poly.pdbx_strand_id
1 'polypeptide(L)'
;MADRSYPISMTYIHCMMAVCAINRKHKQEAQEEMLRSWELAKMDGFLEPFIEHHGLLRGLIEACIRNRDPEAYQRITEGVISFSRGWMALHNPENRRKVTGELSTMEFSIAMLASGGWTNKEIGEHLGISINTVKHYLTDIFCKLNVKKRDELKKFMLK
;
A
#
# COMPACT_ATOMS: atom_id res chain seq x y z
N MET A 1 10.08 28.30 -24.89
CA MET A 1 10.42 27.97 -23.49
C MET A 1 10.23 26.48 -23.36
N ALA A 2 11.27 25.72 -23.02
CA ALA A 2 11.09 24.29 -22.78
C ALA A 2 10.04 24.15 -21.66
N ASP A 3 8.93 23.51 -22.00
CA ASP A 3 7.88 23.07 -21.09
C ASP A 3 8.53 22.11 -20.10
N ARG A 4 9.08 22.67 -19.01
CA ARG A 4 9.88 21.90 -18.05
C ARG A 4 8.93 21.03 -17.26
N SER A 5 8.70 19.83 -17.78
CA SER A 5 8.19 18.72 -16.99
C SER A 5 9.13 18.53 -15.80
N TYR A 6 8.58 18.60 -14.58
CA TYR A 6 9.31 18.32 -13.34
C TYR A 6 8.94 16.89 -12.92
N PRO A 7 9.52 15.84 -13.53
CA PRO A 7 9.03 14.47 -13.42
C PRO A 7 9.00 14.00 -11.97
N ILE A 8 10.07 14.24 -11.21
CA ILE A 8 10.14 13.86 -9.78
C ILE A 8 9.00 14.50 -8.97
N SER A 9 8.83 15.82 -9.08
CA SER A 9 7.78 16.54 -8.35
C SER A 9 6.38 16.06 -8.77
N MET A 10 6.16 15.86 -10.07
CA MET A 10 4.90 15.38 -10.61
C MET A 10 4.60 13.93 -10.18
N THR A 11 5.61 13.07 -10.10
CA THR A 11 5.47 11.71 -9.56
C THR A 11 4.92 11.75 -8.14
N TYR A 12 5.51 12.57 -7.25
CA TYR A 12 5.01 12.72 -5.88
C TYR A 12 3.61 13.36 -5.83
N ILE A 13 3.33 14.37 -6.64
CA ILE A 13 2.01 15.01 -6.71
C ILE A 13 0.94 13.99 -7.10
N HIS A 14 1.15 13.23 -8.17
CA HIS A 14 0.21 12.19 -8.61
C HIS A 14 0.06 11.08 -7.57
N CYS A 15 1.15 10.70 -6.89
CA CYS A 15 1.09 9.75 -5.78
C CYS A 15 0.20 10.28 -4.65
N MET A 16 0.32 11.55 -4.27
CA MET A 16 -0.51 12.16 -3.22
C MET A 16 -1.96 12.34 -3.65
N MET A 17 -2.21 12.67 -4.92
CA MET A 17 -3.57 12.70 -5.48
C MET A 17 -4.22 11.31 -5.40
N ALA A 18 -3.47 10.25 -5.72
CA ALA A 18 -3.95 8.88 -5.60
C ALA A 18 -4.29 8.51 -4.14
N VAL A 19 -3.45 8.89 -3.18
CA VAL A 19 -3.72 8.73 -1.74
C VAL A 19 -5.01 9.46 -1.32
N CYS A 20 -5.19 10.71 -1.76
CA CYS A 20 -6.40 11.48 -1.48
C CYS A 20 -7.65 10.83 -2.07
N ALA A 21 -7.59 10.40 -3.33
CA ALA A 21 -8.69 9.75 -4.03
C ALA A 21 -9.09 8.41 -3.38
N ILE A 22 -8.12 7.56 -3.00
CA ILE A 22 -8.42 6.27 -2.37
C ILE A 22 -8.99 6.41 -0.96
N ASN A 23 -8.56 7.44 -0.21
CA ASN A 23 -9.16 7.77 1.10
C ASN A 23 -10.64 8.15 0.97
N ARG A 24 -11.06 8.70 -0.17
CA ARG A 24 -12.46 8.99 -0.51
C ARG A 24 -13.18 7.81 -1.18
N LYS A 25 -12.52 6.65 -1.30
CA LYS A 25 -12.98 5.46 -2.03
C LYS A 25 -13.26 5.69 -3.52
N HIS A 26 -12.68 6.73 -4.13
CA HIS A 26 -12.76 6.98 -5.57
C HIS A 26 -11.77 6.08 -6.32
N LYS A 27 -12.09 4.79 -6.43
CA LYS A 27 -11.14 3.75 -6.90
C LYS A 27 -10.54 4.05 -8.28
N GLN A 28 -11.38 4.43 -9.24
CA GLN A 28 -10.95 4.66 -10.61
C GLN A 28 -10.00 5.86 -10.72
N GLU A 29 -10.38 7.00 -10.14
CA GLU A 29 -9.54 8.21 -10.04
C GLU A 29 -8.19 7.89 -9.36
N ALA A 30 -8.22 7.15 -8.25
CA ALA A 30 -7.01 6.76 -7.54
C ALA A 30 -6.07 5.88 -8.38
N GLN A 31 -6.62 4.93 -9.15
CA GLN A 31 -5.83 4.09 -10.06
C GLN A 31 -5.26 4.90 -11.24
N GLU A 32 -6.01 5.84 -11.79
CA GLU A 32 -5.54 6.73 -12.86
C GLU A 32 -4.37 7.60 -12.39
N GLU A 33 -4.49 8.26 -11.23
CA GLU A 33 -3.41 9.06 -10.66
C GLU A 33 -2.19 8.22 -10.28
N MET A 34 -2.41 7.03 -9.71
CA MET A 34 -1.34 6.07 -9.41
C MET A 34 -0.58 5.67 -10.68
N LEU A 35 -1.29 5.38 -11.77
CA LEU A 35 -0.67 5.01 -13.03
C LEU A 35 0.05 6.20 -13.70
N ARG A 36 -0.46 7.43 -13.60
CA ARG A 36 0.28 8.62 -14.05
C ARG A 36 1.59 8.79 -13.30
N SER A 37 1.57 8.63 -11.97
CA SER A 37 2.78 8.63 -11.14
C SER A 37 3.77 7.54 -11.59
N TRP A 38 3.28 6.32 -11.81
CA TRP A 38 4.07 5.18 -12.26
C TRP A 38 4.74 5.41 -13.63
N GLU A 39 3.99 5.93 -14.61
CA GLU A 39 4.50 6.16 -15.96
C GLU A 39 5.64 7.20 -15.99
N LEU A 40 5.58 8.20 -15.11
CA LEU A 40 6.66 9.18 -14.95
C LEU A 40 7.92 8.59 -14.29
N ALA A 41 7.76 7.59 -13.43
CA ALA A 41 8.82 7.09 -12.57
C ALA A 41 9.52 5.83 -13.11
N LYS A 42 8.80 4.99 -13.86
CA LYS A 42 9.24 3.63 -14.21
C LYS A 42 10.51 3.57 -15.06
N MET A 43 10.74 4.55 -15.94
CA MET A 43 11.88 4.54 -16.86
C MET A 43 13.19 4.79 -16.13
N ASP A 44 13.16 5.62 -15.09
CA ASP A 44 14.33 5.96 -14.29
C ASP A 44 14.52 5.02 -13.07
N GLY A 45 13.61 4.07 -12.88
CA GLY A 45 13.62 3.18 -11.71
C GLY A 45 13.38 3.94 -10.39
N PHE A 46 12.70 5.08 -10.44
CA PHE A 46 12.46 5.94 -9.27
C PHE A 46 11.29 5.38 -8.43
N LEU A 47 11.59 4.45 -7.52
CA LEU A 47 10.58 3.69 -6.78
C LEU A 47 10.22 4.28 -5.40
N GLU A 48 11.02 5.22 -4.92
CA GLU A 48 10.95 5.83 -3.59
C GLU A 48 9.55 6.37 -3.25
N PRO A 49 8.83 7.10 -4.12
CA PRO A 49 7.49 7.59 -3.81
C PRO A 49 6.52 6.47 -3.45
N PHE A 50 6.63 5.32 -4.12
CA PHE A 50 5.76 4.15 -3.89
C PHE A 50 6.15 3.37 -2.65
N ILE A 51 7.44 3.33 -2.32
CA ILE A 51 7.96 2.68 -1.12
C ILE A 51 7.57 3.49 0.12
N GLU A 52 7.83 4.79 0.12
CA GLU A 52 7.59 5.71 1.24
C GLU A 52 6.09 5.81 1.58
N HIS A 53 5.22 5.75 0.56
CA HIS A 53 3.79 5.94 0.70
C HIS A 53 2.98 4.65 0.56
N HIS A 54 3.62 3.47 0.50
CA HIS A 54 2.95 2.18 0.28
C HIS A 54 1.72 1.98 1.17
N GLY A 55 1.87 2.21 2.48
CA GLY A 55 0.77 2.09 3.43
C GLY A 55 -0.38 3.05 3.20
N LEU A 56 -0.08 4.28 2.78
CA LEU A 56 -1.08 5.32 2.48
C LEU A 56 -1.78 5.09 1.14
N LEU A 57 -1.11 4.40 0.22
CA LEU A 57 -1.67 4.00 -1.07
C LEU A 57 -2.70 2.87 -0.96
N ARG A 58 -2.88 2.26 0.22
CA ARG A 58 -3.99 1.34 0.56
C ARG A 58 -4.28 0.30 -0.54
N GLY A 59 -3.26 -0.44 -0.96
CA GLY A 59 -3.44 -1.50 -1.95
C GLY A 59 -3.33 -1.07 -3.41
N LEU A 60 -3.12 0.21 -3.72
CA LEU A 60 -3.00 0.66 -5.12
C LEU A 60 -1.79 0.06 -5.83
N ILE A 61 -0.67 -0.14 -5.13
CA ILE A 61 0.51 -0.82 -5.69
C ILE A 61 0.17 -2.27 -6.06
N GLU A 62 -0.48 -3.00 -5.15
CA GLU A 62 -0.95 -4.37 -5.38
C GLU A 62 -1.97 -4.47 -6.53
N ALA A 63 -2.84 -3.47 -6.66
CA ALA A 63 -3.88 -3.42 -7.67
C ALA A 63 -3.33 -3.06 -9.07
N CYS A 64 -2.45 -2.07 -9.14
CA CYS A 64 -2.01 -1.50 -10.42
C CYS A 64 -0.71 -2.12 -10.96
N ILE A 65 0.22 -2.48 -10.08
CA ILE A 65 1.60 -2.82 -10.48
C ILE A 65 1.86 -4.32 -10.45
N ARG A 66 1.35 -5.05 -9.44
CA ARG A 66 1.64 -6.48 -9.23
C ARG A 66 1.58 -7.36 -10.48
N ASN A 67 0.54 -7.19 -11.30
CA ASN A 67 0.37 -7.97 -12.53
C ASN A 67 0.94 -7.26 -13.78
N ARG A 68 1.13 -5.94 -13.72
CA ARG A 68 1.61 -5.12 -14.84
C ARG A 68 3.13 -5.18 -14.95
N ASP A 69 3.82 -5.12 -13.83
CA ASP A 69 5.28 -5.16 -13.72
C ASP A 69 5.66 -5.92 -12.43
N PRO A 70 5.73 -7.26 -12.48
CA PRO A 70 6.03 -8.09 -11.31
C PRO A 70 7.42 -7.84 -10.74
N GLU A 71 8.40 -7.50 -11.57
CA GLU A 71 9.77 -7.23 -11.15
C GLU A 71 9.83 -5.91 -10.34
N ALA A 72 9.20 -4.85 -10.85
CA ALA A 72 9.07 -3.61 -10.08
C ALA A 72 8.29 -3.82 -8.78
N TYR A 73 7.19 -4.59 -8.81
CA TYR A 73 6.42 -4.90 -7.60
C TYR A 73 7.27 -5.60 -6.53
N GLN A 74 8.13 -6.54 -6.93
CA GLN A 74 9.06 -7.21 -6.04
C GLN A 74 10.05 -6.22 -5.42
N ARG A 75 10.67 -5.35 -6.24
CA ARG A 75 11.61 -4.32 -5.75
C ARG A 75 10.94 -3.33 -4.79
N ILE A 76 9.71 -2.90 -5.08
CA ILE A 76 8.94 -2.04 -4.18
C ILE A 76 8.69 -2.76 -2.86
N THR A 77 8.28 -4.03 -2.91
CA THR A 77 8.02 -4.85 -1.70
C THR A 77 9.26 -4.98 -0.83
N GLU A 78 10.42 -5.27 -1.42
CA GLU A 78 11.70 -5.32 -0.72
C GLU A 78 12.09 -3.97 -0.11
N GLY A 79 11.88 -2.89 -0.87
CA GLY A 79 12.07 -1.52 -0.42
C GLY A 79 11.20 -1.17 0.79
N VAL A 80 9.91 -1.53 0.77
CA VAL A 80 8.97 -1.30 1.88
C VAL A 80 9.40 -2.06 3.13
N ILE A 81 9.85 -3.31 2.99
CA ILE A 81 10.35 -4.11 4.12
C ILE A 81 11.61 -3.46 4.71
N SER A 82 12.53 -2.99 3.86
CA SER A 82 13.75 -2.31 4.30
C SER A 82 13.43 -0.97 5.01
N PHE A 83 12.60 -0.14 4.39
CA PHE A 83 12.18 1.16 4.91
C PHE A 83 11.45 1.01 6.25
N SER A 84 10.49 0.10 6.34
CA SER A 84 9.69 -0.11 7.56
C SER A 84 10.53 -0.60 8.75
N ARG A 85 11.56 -1.43 8.51
CA ARG A 85 12.53 -1.82 9.54
C ARG A 85 13.33 -0.61 10.03
N GLY A 86 13.83 0.22 9.12
CA GLY A 86 14.59 1.43 9.46
C GLY A 86 13.76 2.45 10.25
N TRP A 87 12.55 2.76 9.78
CA TRP A 87 11.64 3.71 10.43
C TRP A 87 11.27 3.28 11.86
N MET A 88 10.95 1.99 12.06
CA MET A 88 10.56 1.45 13.37
C MET A 88 11.70 1.34 14.37
N ALA A 89 12.93 1.06 13.91
CA ALA A 89 14.11 1.08 14.78
C ALA A 89 14.30 2.44 15.46
N LEU A 90 13.91 3.52 14.78
CA LEU A 90 14.00 4.90 15.25
C LEU A 90 12.77 5.36 16.03
N HIS A 91 11.55 5.00 15.60
CA HIS A 91 10.33 5.66 16.08
C HIS A 91 9.44 4.81 17.00
N ASN A 92 9.68 3.50 17.11
CA ASN A 92 8.79 2.63 17.88
C ASN A 92 9.54 1.53 18.64
N PRO A 93 10.40 1.89 19.61
CA PRO A 93 11.27 0.95 20.30
C PRO A 93 10.49 -0.15 21.06
N GLU A 94 9.28 0.17 21.55
CA GLU A 94 8.39 -0.70 22.34
C GLU A 94 7.56 -1.69 21.48
N ASN A 95 7.12 -1.30 20.27
CA ASN A 95 6.28 -2.11 19.37
C ASN A 95 7.06 -2.68 18.17
N ARG A 96 8.40 -2.75 18.27
CA ARG A 96 9.35 -3.20 17.22
C ARG A 96 8.99 -4.51 16.50
N ARG A 97 8.07 -5.32 17.04
CA ARG A 97 7.66 -6.63 16.51
C ARG A 97 6.24 -6.74 15.95
N LYS A 98 5.34 -5.77 16.13
CA LYS A 98 3.91 -6.13 16.04
C LYS A 98 3.25 -6.11 14.66
N VAL A 99 3.81 -5.48 13.63
CA VAL A 99 3.10 -5.37 12.32
C VAL A 99 4.01 -5.54 11.12
N THR A 100 5.10 -4.77 11.04
CA THR A 100 5.92 -4.64 9.82
C THR A 100 6.92 -5.77 9.58
N GLY A 101 7.13 -6.65 10.58
CA GLY A 101 7.92 -7.88 10.44
C GLY A 101 7.07 -9.15 10.28
N GLU A 102 5.79 -9.09 10.65
CA GLU A 102 4.89 -10.25 10.70
C GLU A 102 4.00 -10.33 9.45
N LEU A 103 3.62 -9.16 8.91
CA LEU A 103 2.80 -9.06 7.72
C LEU A 103 3.65 -8.82 6.47
N SER A 104 3.32 -9.53 5.40
CA SER A 104 3.72 -9.18 4.04
C SER A 104 3.10 -7.84 3.62
N THR A 105 3.61 -7.21 2.56
CA THR A 105 3.06 -5.97 1.98
C THR A 105 1.60 -6.13 1.57
N MET A 106 1.25 -7.29 0.98
CA MET A 106 -0.13 -7.64 0.63
C MET A 106 -1.04 -7.72 1.86
N GLU A 107 -0.60 -8.42 2.92
CA GLU A 107 -1.34 -8.54 4.17
C GLU A 107 -1.52 -7.18 4.85
N PHE A 108 -0.48 -6.35 4.82
CA PHE A 108 -0.54 -4.99 5.34
C PHE A 108 -1.55 -4.14 4.57
N SER A 109 -1.56 -4.18 3.23
CA SER A 109 -2.55 -3.51 2.39
C SER A 109 -3.98 -3.98 2.70
N ILE A 110 -4.20 -5.29 2.87
CA ILE A 110 -5.51 -5.83 3.27
C ILE A 110 -5.91 -5.36 4.68
N ALA A 111 -4.99 -5.35 5.63
CA ALA A 111 -5.24 -4.89 7.00
C ALA A 111 -5.58 -3.39 7.04
N MET A 112 -4.89 -2.56 6.23
CA MET A 112 -5.16 -1.12 6.07
C MET A 112 -6.55 -0.86 5.49
N LEU A 113 -6.95 -1.59 4.45
CA LEU A 113 -8.29 -1.48 3.87
C LEU A 113 -9.36 -1.95 4.87
N ALA A 114 -9.08 -3.03 5.59
CA ALA A 114 -9.99 -3.60 6.56
C ALA A 114 -10.22 -2.69 7.77
N SER A 115 -9.17 -2.08 8.31
CA SER A 115 -9.26 -1.09 9.39
C SER A 115 -9.97 0.19 8.93
N GLY A 116 -9.81 0.54 7.64
CA GLY A 116 -10.50 1.63 6.95
C GLY A 116 -11.98 1.36 6.60
N GLY A 117 -12.57 0.25 7.09
CA GLY A 117 -14.00 -0.03 6.93
C GLY A 117 -14.42 -0.53 5.55
N TRP A 118 -13.49 -1.02 4.74
CA TRP A 118 -13.84 -1.71 3.49
C TRP A 118 -14.37 -3.10 3.81
N THR A 119 -15.33 -3.61 3.05
CA THR A 119 -15.84 -4.98 3.17
C THR A 119 -14.92 -5.96 2.45
N ASN A 120 -14.99 -7.26 2.77
CA ASN A 120 -14.18 -8.27 2.09
C ASN A 120 -14.46 -8.33 0.57
N LYS A 121 -15.69 -8.00 0.16
CA LYS A 121 -16.07 -7.88 -1.24
C LYS A 121 -15.36 -6.69 -1.90
N GLU A 122 -15.44 -5.50 -1.30
CA GLU A 122 -14.79 -4.30 -1.82
C GLU A 122 -13.26 -4.45 -1.90
N ILE A 123 -12.65 -5.14 -0.94
CA ILE A 123 -11.20 -5.45 -0.93
C ILE A 123 -10.86 -6.39 -2.09
N GLY A 124 -11.63 -7.46 -2.28
CA GLY A 124 -11.40 -8.42 -3.36
C GLY A 124 -11.49 -7.75 -4.74
N GLU A 125 -12.52 -6.94 -4.95
CA GLU A 125 -12.68 -6.13 -6.16
C GLU A 125 -11.51 -5.17 -6.39
N HIS A 126 -11.06 -4.48 -5.33
CA HIS A 126 -9.98 -3.49 -5.41
C HIS A 126 -8.63 -4.12 -5.74
N LEU A 127 -8.31 -5.25 -5.11
CA LEU A 127 -7.03 -5.93 -5.28
C LEU A 127 -7.04 -6.95 -6.44
N GLY A 128 -8.18 -7.13 -7.13
CA GLY A 128 -8.33 -8.13 -8.19
C GLY A 128 -8.14 -9.57 -7.69
N ILE A 129 -8.66 -9.89 -6.50
CA ILE A 129 -8.59 -11.24 -5.90
C ILE A 129 -9.97 -11.71 -5.43
N SER A 130 -10.14 -13.01 -5.22
CA SER A 130 -11.42 -13.55 -4.76
C SER A 130 -11.74 -13.14 -3.30
N ILE A 131 -13.03 -13.06 -2.96
CA ILE A 131 -13.49 -12.80 -1.59
C ILE A 131 -12.97 -13.88 -0.62
N ASN A 132 -12.87 -15.12 -1.08
CA ASN A 132 -12.33 -16.22 -0.27
C ASN A 132 -10.84 -16.03 0.00
N THR A 133 -10.07 -15.58 -0.99
CA THR A 133 -8.68 -15.19 -0.81
C THR A 133 -8.54 -14.08 0.24
N VAL A 134 -9.41 -13.06 0.21
CA VAL A 134 -9.43 -12.01 1.24
C VAL A 134 -9.74 -12.58 2.62
N LYS A 135 -10.70 -13.50 2.75
CA LYS A 135 -11.01 -14.16 4.02
C LYS A 135 -9.81 -14.91 4.58
N HIS A 136 -9.12 -15.68 3.74
CA HIS A 136 -7.90 -16.40 4.14
C HIS A 136 -6.83 -15.43 4.66
N TYR A 137 -6.51 -14.38 3.90
CA TYR A 137 -5.57 -13.36 4.36
C TYR A 137 -5.98 -12.74 5.70
N LEU A 138 -7.27 -12.40 5.88
CA LEU A 138 -7.73 -11.81 7.13
C LEU A 138 -7.63 -12.78 8.32
N THR A 139 -7.87 -14.07 8.11
CA THR A 139 -7.63 -15.09 9.14
C THR A 139 -6.16 -15.11 9.54
N ASP A 140 -5.26 -15.15 8.56
CA ASP A 140 -3.81 -15.18 8.82
C ASP A 140 -3.34 -13.90 9.52
N ILE A 141 -3.80 -12.72 9.06
CA ILE A 141 -3.54 -11.43 9.69
C ILE A 141 -4.01 -11.43 11.15
N PHE A 142 -5.22 -11.94 11.43
CA PHE A 142 -5.76 -11.97 12.79
C PHE A 142 -4.93 -12.87 13.71
N CYS A 143 -4.49 -14.03 13.20
CA CYS A 143 -3.58 -14.91 13.92
C CYS A 143 -2.22 -14.24 14.19
N LYS A 144 -1.60 -13.66 13.17
CA LYS A 144 -0.28 -12.99 13.27
C LYS A 144 -0.29 -11.81 14.23
N LEU A 145 -1.34 -11.00 14.20
CA LEU A 145 -1.49 -9.83 15.07
C LEU A 145 -2.11 -10.15 16.43
N ASN A 146 -2.54 -11.39 16.66
CA ASN A 146 -3.28 -11.84 17.83
C ASN A 146 -4.50 -10.93 18.14
N VAL A 147 -5.30 -10.66 17.12
CA VAL A 147 -6.54 -9.88 17.22
C VAL A 147 -7.76 -10.76 16.98
N LYS A 148 -8.87 -10.44 17.64
CA LYS A 148 -10.12 -11.21 17.52
C LYS A 148 -11.18 -10.53 16.67
N LYS A 149 -11.10 -9.21 16.54
CA LYS A 149 -12.11 -8.39 15.85
C LYS A 149 -11.46 -7.48 14.83
N ARG A 150 -12.14 -7.26 13.70
CA ARG A 150 -11.70 -6.36 12.63
C ARG A 150 -11.36 -4.95 13.14
N ASP A 151 -12.15 -4.43 14.08
CA ASP A 151 -11.94 -3.09 14.64
C ASP A 151 -10.63 -2.96 15.45
N GLU A 152 -10.11 -4.07 15.97
CA GLU A 152 -8.84 -4.07 16.71
C GLU A 152 -7.64 -3.80 15.79
N LEU A 153 -7.77 -4.03 14.47
CA LEU A 153 -6.74 -3.65 13.49
C LEU A 153 -6.39 -2.17 13.55
N LYS A 154 -7.34 -1.28 13.92
CA LYS A 154 -7.08 0.16 14.03
C LYS A 154 -6.00 0.53 15.05
N LYS A 155 -5.69 -0.36 16.00
CA LYS A 155 -4.61 -0.17 16.98
C LYS A 155 -3.21 -0.34 16.37
N PHE A 156 -3.14 -0.99 15.21
CA PHE A 156 -1.91 -1.41 14.54
C PHE A 156 -1.68 -0.66 13.22
N MET A 157 -2.75 -0.14 12.62
CA MET A 157 -2.72 0.49 11.30
C MET A 157 -2.51 2.01 11.40
N LEU A 158 -2.01 2.60 10.32
CA LEU A 158 -1.90 4.05 10.18
C LEU A 158 -3.31 4.68 10.18
N LYS A 159 -3.43 5.87 10.77
CA LYS A 159 -4.69 6.63 10.81
C LYS A 159 -4.93 7.38 9.51
#